data_AF-A0A2K3JB03-F1
#
_entry.id   AF-A0A2K3JB03-F1
#
_cell.length_a   1.000
_cell.length_b   1.000
_cell.length_c   1.000
_cell.angle_alpha   90.00
_cell.angle_beta   90.00
_cell.angle_gamma   90.00
#
_symmetry.space_group_name_H-M   'P 1'
#
loop_
_entity.id
_entity.type
_entity.pdbx_description
1 polymer ?
#
loop_
_entity_poly.entity_id
_entity_poly.type
_entity_poly.pdbx_seq_one_letter_code
_entity_poly.pdbx_strand_id
1 'polypeptide(L)'
;MKFRGVSGIITKNKNNINCYACFKMMITGELVKNKIIISKPKEVGRLYNKSGFGKSLSGNKLELDLLEGTFLLAEKKLKVFYNKKEIGFQNLFEKAAEKIPDFEIKYLVFKDLRNRGHAIRLYNKLVGTSFCQIGNKKEKTDFLVSVFSEKDIFDIEKTSDLIKTASKISEKIWFAIVDDEGDITYYEVSIVDMKGKNKEYVYKKSDAVLFDNRVIIFDKKQAKDLFEKEFYGKPVNDGLQISLLEALYLQDKNIINIKTVNDKKISKSSLKQMALKVQSDLNDYFFVFKNLKKRGLIVKTGFKFGTHFRSYTKNPDETHAEFLVHVLPKDFKSIWSEMSRAVRLAHSVNKEIIFAKTSKNTIDYIKFGRLRP
;
A
#
# COMPACT_ATOMS: atom_id res chain seq x y z
N MET A 1 85.65 -10.66 14.65
CA MET A 1 85.47 -10.42 16.11
C MET A 1 84.37 -11.36 16.61
N LYS A 2 84.72 -12.31 17.50
CA LYS A 2 83.89 -13.17 18.41
C LYS A 2 82.55 -13.75 17.87
N PHE A 3 82.42 -15.04 17.53
CA PHE A 3 82.21 -16.26 18.35
C PHE A 3 80.86 -16.41 19.09
N ARG A 4 80.29 -17.63 18.93
CA ARG A 4 79.23 -18.35 19.70
C ARG A 4 77.77 -18.01 19.32
N GLY A 5 76.85 -18.92 19.02
CA GLY A 5 76.79 -20.37 19.23
C GLY A 5 75.73 -20.73 20.29
N VAL A 6 74.87 -21.69 19.92
CA VAL A 6 74.28 -22.76 20.77
C VAL A 6 72.76 -22.74 21.06
N SER A 7 72.18 -23.90 20.72
CA SER A 7 71.08 -24.68 21.32
C SER A 7 69.62 -24.25 21.17
N GLY A 8 68.85 -25.16 20.56
CA GLY A 8 67.43 -25.30 20.83
C GLY A 8 67.15 -25.81 22.23
N ILE A 9 65.96 -25.47 22.72
CA ILE A 9 65.35 -26.07 23.90
C ILE A 9 63.86 -26.28 23.57
N ILE A 10 63.46 -27.54 23.63
CA ILE A 10 62.06 -27.98 23.71
C ILE A 10 61.56 -27.58 25.10
N THR A 11 60.56 -26.71 25.18
CA THR A 11 59.71 -26.60 26.38
C THR A 11 58.25 -26.75 26.00
N LYS A 12 57.69 -27.89 26.40
CA LYS A 12 56.25 -28.08 26.59
C LYS A 12 55.75 -26.93 27.46
N ASN A 13 54.79 -26.15 26.97
CA ASN A 13 53.94 -25.38 27.85
C ASN A 13 52.49 -25.83 27.69
N LYS A 14 52.06 -26.62 28.67
CA LYS A 14 50.65 -26.84 29.00
C LYS A 14 50.04 -25.47 29.27
N ASN A 15 49.06 -25.08 28.47
CA ASN A 15 47.95 -24.27 28.95
C ASN A 15 46.71 -24.65 28.16
N ASN A 16 46.12 -25.76 28.62
CA ASN A 16 44.69 -25.99 28.59
C ASN A 16 44.01 -24.77 29.24
N ILE A 17 43.49 -23.87 28.43
CA ILE A 17 42.35 -23.05 28.84
C ILE A 17 41.27 -23.34 27.81
N ASN A 18 40.33 -24.17 28.25
CA ASN A 18 39.04 -24.41 27.66
C ASN A 18 38.47 -23.08 27.11
N CYS A 19 38.51 -22.93 25.78
CA CYS A 19 37.58 -22.03 25.11
C CYS A 19 36.24 -22.77 25.13
N TYR A 20 35.55 -22.72 26.28
CA TYR A 20 34.15 -23.11 26.38
C TYR A 20 33.41 -22.30 25.33
N ALA A 21 33.05 -22.98 24.23
CA ALA A 21 32.00 -22.57 23.35
C ALA A 21 30.86 -22.07 24.23
N CYS A 22 30.49 -20.80 24.07
CA CYS A 22 29.34 -20.23 24.73
C CYS A 22 28.13 -20.98 24.18
N PHE A 23 27.78 -22.11 24.82
CA PHE A 23 26.57 -22.87 24.55
C PHE A 23 25.42 -21.91 24.86
N LYS A 24 24.93 -21.26 23.82
CA LYS A 24 23.75 -20.41 23.88
C LYS A 24 22.60 -21.36 24.23
N MET A 25 22.30 -21.51 25.53
CA MET A 25 21.24 -22.40 26.02
C MET A 25 19.97 -22.16 25.20
N MET A 26 19.57 -23.20 24.47
CA MET A 26 18.41 -23.17 23.59
C MET A 26 17.15 -23.24 24.47
N ILE A 27 16.24 -22.28 24.27
CA ILE A 27 15.01 -22.18 25.07
C ILE A 27 14.16 -23.42 24.82
N THR A 28 13.50 -23.94 25.85
CA THR A 28 12.63 -25.12 25.72
C THR A 28 11.19 -24.74 26.03
N GLY A 29 10.25 -25.07 25.14
CA GLY A 29 8.82 -24.87 25.34
C GLY A 29 8.03 -26.16 25.15
N GLU A 30 6.91 -26.27 25.86
CA GLU A 30 5.96 -27.39 25.73
C GLU A 30 4.71 -26.93 24.98
N LEU A 31 4.37 -27.63 23.89
CA LEU A 31 3.14 -27.41 23.15
C LEU A 31 1.97 -28.01 23.93
N VAL A 32 1.09 -27.15 24.45
CA VAL A 32 -0.12 -27.52 25.17
C VAL A 32 -1.31 -26.92 24.43
N LYS A 33 -2.19 -27.80 23.92
CA LYS A 33 -3.29 -27.43 23.01
C LYS A 33 -2.73 -26.71 21.76
N ASN A 34 -2.91 -25.39 21.67
CA ASN A 34 -2.48 -24.54 20.55
C ASN A 34 -1.53 -23.43 21.00
N LYS A 35 -0.82 -23.63 22.12
CA LYS A 35 0.08 -22.66 22.74
C LYS A 35 1.38 -23.33 23.16
N ILE A 36 2.48 -22.58 23.14
CA ILE A 36 3.77 -23.09 23.60
C ILE A 36 4.12 -22.41 24.91
N ILE A 37 4.26 -23.21 25.96
CA ILE A 37 4.51 -22.75 27.33
C ILE A 37 5.99 -22.88 27.65
N ILE A 38 6.61 -21.78 28.05
CA ILE A 38 8.00 -21.73 28.51
C ILE A 38 7.98 -21.46 30.01
N SER A 39 8.56 -22.36 30.80
CA SER A 39 8.45 -22.32 32.27
C SER A 39 9.73 -21.89 33.00
N LYS A 40 10.83 -21.61 32.28
CA LYS A 40 12.12 -21.24 32.89
C LYS A 40 12.26 -19.71 33.00
N PRO A 41 12.38 -19.14 34.22
CA PRO A 41 12.35 -17.67 34.43
C PRO A 41 13.42 -16.88 33.65
N LYS A 42 14.65 -17.41 33.55
CA LYS A 42 15.74 -16.76 32.79
C LYS A 42 15.44 -16.67 31.28
N GLU A 43 14.70 -17.64 30.74
CA GLU A 43 14.33 -17.70 29.33
C GLU A 43 13.15 -16.78 29.04
N VAL A 44 12.18 -16.70 29.97
CA VAL A 44 11.04 -15.77 29.91
C VAL A 44 11.49 -14.32 29.83
N GLY A 45 12.41 -13.88 30.69
CA GLY A 45 12.91 -12.50 30.67
C GLY A 45 13.61 -12.11 29.36
N ARG A 46 14.27 -13.05 28.68
CA ARG A 46 14.94 -12.78 27.39
C ARG A 46 13.95 -12.63 26.24
N LEU A 47 12.92 -13.48 26.17
CA LEU A 47 11.94 -13.43 25.09
C LEU A 47 10.93 -12.30 25.28
N TYR A 48 10.40 -12.14 26.49
CA TYR A 48 9.35 -11.17 26.75
C TYR A 48 9.91 -9.75 26.86
N ASN A 49 10.85 -9.50 27.79
CA ASN A 49 11.29 -8.13 28.09
C ASN A 49 12.18 -7.53 27.00
N LYS A 50 13.04 -8.34 26.34
CA LYS A 50 13.97 -7.82 25.32
C LYS A 50 13.42 -7.89 23.90
N SER A 51 12.55 -8.86 23.61
CA SER A 51 12.15 -9.17 22.23
C SER A 51 10.65 -9.09 21.99
N GLY A 52 9.83 -8.84 23.04
CA GLY A 52 8.38 -8.71 22.91
C GLY A 52 7.70 -9.96 22.36
N PHE A 53 8.18 -11.16 22.69
CA PHE A 53 7.50 -12.41 22.33
C PHE A 53 6.60 -12.87 23.47
N GLY A 54 5.42 -13.37 23.11
CA GLY A 54 4.50 -14.05 24.01
C GLY A 54 3.74 -13.14 24.97
N LYS A 55 2.97 -13.78 25.85
CA LYS A 55 2.22 -13.18 26.94
C LYS A 55 2.67 -13.78 28.26
N SER A 56 2.98 -12.94 29.24
CA SER A 56 3.33 -13.41 30.58
C SER A 56 2.11 -14.06 31.25
N LEU A 57 2.32 -15.24 31.84
CA LEU A 57 1.35 -15.94 32.67
C LEU A 57 1.75 -15.86 34.15
N SER A 58 0.86 -16.27 35.05
CA SER A 58 1.19 -16.46 36.47
C SER A 58 2.28 -17.54 36.65
N GLY A 59 3.13 -17.36 37.66
CA GLY A 59 4.19 -18.33 37.98
C GLY A 59 5.42 -18.28 37.07
N ASN A 60 5.80 -17.09 36.55
CA ASN A 60 6.99 -16.91 35.69
C ASN A 60 7.01 -17.79 34.44
N LYS A 61 5.84 -18.04 33.86
CA LYS A 61 5.69 -18.74 32.58
C LYS A 61 5.42 -17.74 31.45
N LEU A 62 5.88 -18.07 30.26
CA LEU A 62 5.59 -17.34 29.03
C LEU A 62 4.75 -18.21 28.09
N GLU A 63 3.65 -17.67 27.61
CA GLU A 63 2.84 -18.27 26.57
C GLU A 63 3.20 -17.67 25.22
N LEU A 64 3.69 -18.49 24.29
CA LEU A 64 3.83 -18.14 22.88
C LEU A 64 2.61 -18.66 22.10
N ASP A 65 2.18 -17.90 21.09
CA ASP A 65 1.30 -18.45 20.07
C ASP A 65 2.08 -19.34 19.07
N LEU A 66 1.34 -20.06 18.21
CA LEU A 66 1.95 -20.97 17.23
C LEU A 66 2.81 -20.23 16.21
N LEU A 67 2.50 -18.99 15.86
CA LEU A 67 3.26 -18.18 14.91
C LEU A 67 4.62 -17.80 15.51
N GLU A 68 4.61 -17.25 16.73
CA GLU A 68 5.81 -16.90 17.48
C GLU A 68 6.70 -18.12 17.72
N GLY A 69 6.10 -19.23 18.14
CA GLY A 69 6.82 -20.48 18.36
C GLY A 69 7.43 -21.07 17.10
N THR A 70 6.70 -21.05 15.98
CA THR A 70 7.20 -21.51 14.67
C THR A 70 8.37 -20.64 14.20
N PHE A 71 8.28 -19.32 14.38
CA PHE A 71 9.38 -18.40 14.09
C PHE A 71 10.61 -18.70 14.95
N LEU A 72 10.46 -18.80 16.27
CA LEU A 72 11.59 -19.05 17.17
C LEU A 72 12.23 -20.44 16.96
N LEU A 73 11.43 -21.45 16.61
CA LEU A 73 11.92 -22.78 16.24
C LEU A 73 12.76 -22.73 14.95
N ALA A 74 12.25 -22.05 13.90
CA ALA A 74 12.98 -21.87 12.64
C ALA A 74 14.30 -21.11 12.83
N GLU A 75 14.31 -20.11 13.71
CA GLU A 75 15.48 -19.32 14.10
C GLU A 75 16.46 -20.08 15.02
N LYS A 76 16.20 -21.35 15.33
CA LYS A 76 16.98 -22.20 16.26
C LYS A 76 17.11 -21.57 17.66
N LYS A 77 16.13 -20.75 18.06
CA LYS A 77 16.06 -20.07 19.36
C LYS A 77 15.20 -20.85 20.37
N LEU A 78 14.36 -21.78 19.90
CA LEU A 78 13.42 -22.56 20.68
C LEU A 78 13.45 -24.04 20.25
N LYS A 79 13.41 -24.95 21.22
CA LYS A 79 12.99 -26.35 21.05
C LYS A 79 11.56 -26.50 21.53
N VAL A 80 10.74 -27.23 20.78
CA VAL A 80 9.33 -27.47 21.13
C VAL A 80 9.10 -28.94 21.39
N PHE A 81 8.46 -29.26 22.50
CA PHE A 81 8.09 -30.63 22.88
C PHE A 81 6.56 -30.79 22.88
N TYR A 82 6.06 -31.89 22.33
CA TYR A 82 4.66 -32.30 22.40
C TYR A 82 4.59 -33.74 22.91
N ASN A 83 3.85 -34.00 23.99
CA ASN A 83 3.79 -35.32 24.65
C ASN A 83 5.19 -35.90 24.93
N LYS A 84 6.09 -35.08 25.49
CA LYS A 84 7.50 -35.41 25.80
C LYS A 84 8.40 -35.72 24.58
N LYS A 85 7.91 -35.61 23.35
CA LYS A 85 8.71 -35.77 22.13
C LYS A 85 9.05 -34.41 21.53
N GLU A 86 10.30 -34.19 21.16
CA GLU A 86 10.71 -32.99 20.42
C GLU A 86 10.02 -33.01 19.04
N ILE A 87 9.38 -31.91 18.65
CA ILE A 87 8.75 -31.76 17.33
C ILE A 87 9.57 -30.80 16.47
N GLY A 88 9.72 -31.16 15.20
CA GLY A 88 10.42 -30.35 14.22
C GLY A 88 9.57 -29.19 13.66
N PHE A 89 10.21 -28.35 12.85
CA PHE A 89 9.58 -27.22 12.18
C PHE A 89 8.35 -27.63 11.37
N GLN A 90 8.46 -28.68 10.54
CA GLN A 90 7.37 -29.17 9.70
C GLN A 90 6.11 -29.47 10.52
N ASN A 91 6.22 -30.31 11.55
CA ASN A 91 5.08 -30.69 12.39
C ASN A 91 4.43 -29.49 13.10
N LEU A 92 5.24 -28.52 13.55
CA LEU A 92 4.71 -27.32 14.19
C LEU A 92 4.03 -26.39 13.18
N PHE A 93 4.60 -26.26 11.98
CA PHE A 93 4.06 -25.46 10.88
C PHE A 93 2.70 -26.00 10.42
N GLU A 94 2.59 -27.31 10.17
CA GLU A 94 1.34 -27.98 9.81
C GLU A 94 0.26 -27.75 10.88
N LYS A 95 0.62 -27.94 12.16
CA LYS A 95 -0.30 -27.66 13.29
C LYS A 95 -0.74 -26.20 13.36
N ALA A 96 0.13 -25.26 12.99
CA ALA A 96 -0.20 -23.85 12.98
C ALA A 96 -1.12 -23.50 11.81
N ALA A 97 -0.87 -24.05 10.62
CA ALA A 97 -1.70 -23.92 9.43
C ALA A 97 -3.12 -24.49 9.63
N GLU A 98 -3.27 -25.57 10.40
CA GLU A 98 -4.60 -26.10 10.78
C GLU A 98 -5.43 -25.16 11.65
N LYS A 99 -4.81 -24.19 12.34
CA LYS A 99 -5.46 -23.36 13.36
C LYS A 99 -5.54 -21.88 13.00
N ILE A 100 -4.65 -21.41 12.14
CA ILE A 100 -4.52 -20.01 11.75
C ILE A 100 -4.77 -19.97 10.23
N PRO A 101 -5.87 -19.34 9.77
CA PRO A 101 -6.08 -19.14 8.34
C PRO A 101 -4.89 -18.41 7.70
N ASP A 102 -4.54 -18.77 6.47
CA ASP A 102 -3.44 -18.14 5.69
C ASP A 102 -2.12 -18.09 6.48
N PHE A 103 -1.84 -19.15 7.24
CA PHE A 103 -0.72 -19.20 8.15
C PHE A 103 0.61 -19.01 7.42
N GLU A 104 0.76 -19.59 6.23
CA GLU A 104 1.95 -19.54 5.41
C GLU A 104 2.34 -18.11 5.03
N ILE A 105 1.41 -17.31 4.51
CA ILE A 105 1.69 -15.91 4.15
C ILE A 105 1.86 -15.03 5.39
N LYS A 106 1.10 -15.30 6.47
CA LYS A 106 1.27 -14.62 7.77
C LYS A 106 2.64 -14.92 8.38
N TYR A 107 3.11 -16.16 8.28
CA TYR A 107 4.43 -16.57 8.75
C TYR A 107 5.55 -15.87 7.99
N LEU A 108 5.46 -15.79 6.65
CA LEU A 108 6.43 -15.07 5.82
C LEU A 108 6.53 -13.60 6.21
N VAL A 109 5.40 -12.90 6.29
CA VAL A 109 5.35 -11.48 6.71
C VAL A 109 5.83 -11.29 8.14
N PHE A 110 5.44 -12.19 9.05
CA PHE A 110 5.89 -12.13 10.44
C PHE A 110 7.41 -12.29 10.55
N LYS A 111 7.98 -13.26 9.83
CA LYS A 111 9.41 -13.53 9.78
C LYS A 111 10.19 -12.35 9.20
N ASP A 112 9.77 -11.80 8.06
CA ASP A 112 10.44 -10.66 7.43
C ASP A 112 10.46 -9.44 8.36
N LEU A 113 9.29 -9.04 8.89
CA LEU A 113 9.20 -7.90 9.80
C LEU A 113 10.00 -8.11 11.09
N ARG A 114 9.94 -9.30 11.71
CA ARG A 114 10.74 -9.62 12.91
C ARG A 114 12.24 -9.59 12.62
N ASN A 115 12.68 -10.07 11.46
CA ASN A 115 14.08 -10.03 11.04
C ASN A 115 14.57 -8.61 10.75
N ARG A 116 13.67 -7.70 10.32
CA ARG A 116 13.93 -6.26 10.21
C ARG A 116 13.90 -5.51 11.55
N GLY A 117 13.62 -6.21 12.66
CA GLY A 117 13.60 -5.62 14.00
C GLY A 117 12.24 -5.09 14.46
N HIS A 118 11.18 -5.29 13.67
CA HIS A 118 9.83 -4.89 14.07
C HIS A 118 9.25 -5.89 15.06
N ALA A 119 9.03 -5.46 16.30
CA ALA A 119 8.30 -6.25 17.28
C ALA A 119 6.79 -6.21 16.97
N ILE A 120 6.25 -7.29 16.41
CA ILE A 120 4.83 -7.41 16.03
C ILE A 120 4.18 -8.64 16.65
N ARG A 121 2.85 -8.63 16.79
CA ARG A 121 2.05 -9.78 17.27
C ARG A 121 0.77 -9.94 16.47
N LEU A 122 0.17 -11.13 16.51
CA LEU A 122 -1.16 -11.37 15.96
C LEU A 122 -2.19 -10.39 16.53
N TYR A 123 -3.02 -9.85 15.65
CA TYR A 123 -4.06 -8.88 15.99
C TYR A 123 -5.39 -9.29 15.38
N ASN A 124 -6.34 -9.66 16.24
CA ASN A 124 -7.64 -10.21 15.84
C ASN A 124 -8.83 -9.31 16.22
N LYS A 125 -8.58 -8.08 16.67
CA LYS A 125 -9.65 -7.14 17.07
C LYS A 125 -10.26 -6.39 15.88
N LEU A 126 -9.58 -6.38 14.74
CA LEU A 126 -10.08 -5.78 13.49
C LEU A 126 -10.04 -6.83 12.39
N VAL A 127 -11.21 -7.16 11.85
CA VAL A 127 -11.34 -8.08 10.71
C VAL A 127 -10.53 -7.53 9.53
N GLY A 128 -9.78 -8.40 8.84
CA GLY A 128 -8.91 -8.02 7.73
C GLY A 128 -7.53 -7.49 8.16
N THR A 129 -7.23 -7.43 9.46
CA THR A 129 -5.88 -7.15 9.97
C THR A 129 -5.25 -8.43 10.51
N SER A 130 -3.94 -8.59 10.33
CA SER A 130 -3.17 -9.74 10.80
C SER A 130 -2.29 -9.41 11.99
N PHE A 131 -1.62 -8.25 11.97
CA PHE A 131 -0.64 -7.88 12.99
C PHE A 131 -0.83 -6.47 13.52
N CYS A 132 -0.33 -6.24 14.73
CA CYS A 132 -0.06 -4.91 15.25
C CYS A 132 1.36 -4.80 15.78
N GLN A 133 1.96 -3.61 15.68
CA GLN A 133 3.23 -3.33 16.33
C GLN A 133 3.07 -3.32 17.85
N ILE A 134 4.03 -3.95 18.52
CA ILE A 134 4.21 -3.91 19.96
C ILE A 134 4.93 -2.60 20.29
N GLY A 135 4.14 -1.55 20.55
CA GLY A 135 4.65 -0.24 20.94
C GLY A 135 4.53 0.02 22.45
N ASN A 136 5.20 1.08 22.91
CA ASN A 136 5.00 1.64 24.25
C ASN A 136 3.65 2.35 24.33
N LYS A 137 2.93 2.15 25.44
CA LYS A 137 1.58 2.65 25.78
C LYS A 137 1.23 4.05 25.23
N LYS A 138 0.85 4.15 23.95
CA LYS A 138 0.12 5.28 23.35
C LYS A 138 -1.36 4.90 23.23
N GLU A 139 -2.23 5.91 23.06
CA GLU A 139 -3.65 5.70 22.77
C GLU A 139 -3.87 4.90 21.46
N LYS A 140 -2.99 5.06 20.47
CA LYS A 140 -2.96 4.32 19.20
C LYS A 140 -1.71 3.46 19.05
N THR A 141 -1.82 2.36 18.31
CA THR A 141 -0.64 1.56 17.90
C THR A 141 0.09 2.23 16.74
N ASP A 142 1.41 2.11 16.66
CA ASP A 142 2.22 2.79 15.65
C ASP A 142 1.90 2.31 14.22
N PHE A 143 1.76 1.00 14.00
CA PHE A 143 1.21 0.46 12.75
C PHE A 143 0.43 -0.85 12.92
N LEU A 144 -0.56 -1.05 12.04
CA LEU A 144 -1.23 -2.32 11.76
C LEU A 144 -0.74 -2.91 10.44
N VAL A 145 -0.78 -4.24 10.31
CA VAL A 145 -0.46 -4.94 9.07
C VAL A 145 -1.60 -5.86 8.66
N SER A 146 -2.06 -5.71 7.43
CA SER A 146 -2.95 -6.65 6.74
C SER A 146 -2.15 -7.45 5.73
N VAL A 147 -2.29 -8.77 5.76
CA VAL A 147 -1.57 -9.69 4.88
C VAL A 147 -2.54 -10.22 3.84
N PHE A 148 -2.10 -10.26 2.58
CA PHE A 148 -2.86 -10.78 1.46
C PHE A 148 -1.95 -11.61 0.55
N SER A 149 -2.50 -12.66 -0.06
CA SER A 149 -1.90 -13.28 -1.25
C SER A 149 -2.08 -12.35 -2.45
N GLU A 150 -1.16 -12.37 -3.42
CA GLU A 150 -1.35 -11.66 -4.69
C GLU A 150 -2.59 -12.13 -5.47
N LYS A 151 -3.08 -13.34 -5.18
CA LYS A 151 -4.28 -13.96 -5.78
C LYS A 151 -5.56 -13.65 -5.01
N ASP A 152 -5.45 -13.08 -3.81
CA ASP A 152 -6.63 -12.71 -3.03
C ASP A 152 -7.46 -11.67 -3.78
N ILE A 153 -8.78 -11.73 -3.58
CA ILE A 153 -9.70 -10.76 -4.15
C ILE A 153 -9.54 -9.42 -3.44
N PHE A 154 -9.09 -8.43 -4.19
CA PHE A 154 -9.21 -7.03 -3.85
C PHE A 154 -10.65 -6.58 -4.02
N ASP A 155 -11.23 -6.01 -2.96
CA ASP A 155 -12.56 -5.40 -2.96
C ASP A 155 -12.42 -3.96 -2.45
N ILE A 156 -12.75 -2.99 -3.29
CA ILE A 156 -12.48 -1.58 -2.99
C ILE A 156 -13.31 -1.05 -1.81
N GLU A 157 -14.54 -1.52 -1.64
CA GLU A 157 -15.41 -1.11 -0.54
C GLU A 157 -14.86 -1.64 0.78
N LYS A 158 -14.57 -2.95 0.83
CA LYS A 158 -13.97 -3.57 2.03
C LYS A 158 -12.62 -2.95 2.37
N THR A 159 -11.81 -2.66 1.35
CA THR A 159 -10.50 -2.01 1.53
C THR A 159 -10.67 -0.61 2.12
N SER A 160 -11.56 0.21 1.56
CA SER A 160 -11.89 1.54 2.08
C SER A 160 -12.31 1.48 3.55
N ASP A 161 -13.22 0.56 3.89
CA ASP A 161 -13.76 0.43 5.25
C ASP A 161 -12.72 -0.05 6.26
N LEU A 162 -11.85 -0.99 5.84
CA LEU A 162 -10.70 -1.45 6.62
C LEU A 162 -9.78 -0.27 6.94
N ILE A 163 -9.38 0.52 5.94
CA ILE A 163 -8.47 1.67 6.12
C ILE A 163 -9.09 2.72 7.05
N LYS A 164 -10.38 3.05 6.86
CA LYS A 164 -11.11 4.00 7.71
C LYS A 164 -11.25 3.54 9.16
N THR A 165 -11.41 2.24 9.38
CA THR A 165 -11.52 1.67 10.73
C THR A 165 -10.15 1.60 11.39
N ALA A 166 -9.13 1.17 10.65
CA ALA A 166 -7.76 1.04 11.12
C ALA A 166 -7.15 2.40 11.51
N SER A 167 -7.42 3.49 10.79
CA SER A 167 -6.89 4.83 11.10
C SER A 167 -7.37 5.39 12.45
N LYS A 168 -8.47 4.85 12.99
CA LYS A 168 -8.94 5.17 14.35
C LYS A 168 -8.13 4.44 15.43
N ILE A 169 -7.54 3.30 15.09
CA ILE A 169 -6.83 2.41 16.02
C ILE A 169 -5.31 2.63 15.95
N SER A 170 -4.80 3.00 14.77
CA SER A 170 -3.37 3.09 14.48
C SER A 170 -3.02 4.32 13.66
N GLU A 171 -1.78 4.80 13.82
CA GLU A 171 -1.22 5.89 13.03
C GLU A 171 -1.02 5.47 11.56
N LYS A 172 -0.65 4.21 11.33
CA LYS A 172 -0.34 3.67 10.00
C LYS A 172 -0.99 2.33 9.77
N ILE A 173 -1.35 2.05 8.53
CA ILE A 173 -1.74 0.71 8.10
C ILE A 173 -0.90 0.30 6.90
N TRP A 174 -0.29 -0.87 7.02
CA TRP A 174 0.53 -1.48 5.99
C TRP A 174 -0.19 -2.68 5.41
N PHE A 175 -0.21 -2.76 4.09
CA PHE A 175 -0.62 -3.96 3.38
C PHE A 175 0.63 -4.70 2.92
N ALA A 176 0.74 -5.97 3.28
CA ALA A 176 1.79 -6.88 2.86
C ALA A 176 1.21 -7.88 1.87
N ILE A 177 1.60 -7.75 0.61
CA ILE A 177 1.18 -8.66 -0.46
C ILE A 177 2.28 -9.70 -0.66
N VAL A 178 1.93 -10.97 -0.54
CA VAL A 178 2.84 -12.12 -0.70
C VAL A 178 2.52 -12.81 -2.02
N ASP A 179 3.53 -13.01 -2.86
CA ASP A 179 3.38 -13.75 -4.12
C ASP A 179 3.57 -15.27 -3.94
N ASP A 180 3.44 -16.02 -5.04
CA ASP A 180 3.57 -17.48 -5.04
C ASP A 180 4.98 -17.98 -4.68
N GLU A 181 6.01 -17.15 -4.85
CA GLU A 181 7.41 -17.48 -4.52
C GLU A 181 7.77 -17.06 -3.09
N GLY A 182 6.84 -16.40 -2.38
CA GLY A 182 7.00 -15.93 -1.01
C GLY A 182 7.66 -14.55 -0.89
N ASP A 183 7.83 -13.86 -2.02
CA ASP A 183 8.33 -12.49 -2.08
C ASP A 183 7.25 -11.52 -1.56
N ILE A 184 7.68 -10.52 -0.79
CA ILE A 184 6.77 -9.64 -0.05
C ILE A 184 6.89 -8.20 -0.54
N THR A 185 5.76 -7.60 -0.91
CA THR A 185 5.67 -6.17 -1.21
C THR A 185 4.81 -5.46 -0.18
N TYR A 186 5.36 -4.40 0.41
CA TYR A 186 4.69 -3.58 1.42
C TYR A 186 4.18 -2.25 0.85
N TYR A 187 2.94 -1.90 1.21
CA TYR A 187 2.30 -0.64 0.88
C TYR A 187 1.78 0.06 2.14
N GLU A 188 2.04 1.36 2.28
CA GLU A 188 1.38 2.21 3.27
C GLU A 188 0.12 2.74 2.61
N VAL A 189 -1.02 2.54 3.27
CA VAL A 189 -2.32 2.90 2.71
C VAL A 189 -3.03 3.90 3.60
N SER A 190 -3.73 4.87 3.00
CA SER A 190 -4.46 5.89 3.76
C SER A 190 -5.57 6.52 2.94
N ILE A 191 -6.60 7.02 3.61
CA ILE A 191 -7.56 7.95 3.00
C ILE A 191 -6.94 9.34 3.03
N VAL A 192 -6.89 10.00 1.88
CA VAL A 192 -6.31 11.34 1.74
C VAL A 192 -7.36 12.36 1.31
N ASP A 193 -7.20 13.59 1.79
CA ASP A 193 -7.99 14.72 1.33
C ASP A 193 -7.27 15.45 0.20
N MET A 194 -7.63 15.14 -1.05
CA MET A 194 -7.01 15.78 -2.21
C MET A 194 -7.42 17.26 -2.31
N LYS A 195 -6.42 18.16 -2.28
CA LYS A 195 -6.60 19.61 -2.40
C LYS A 195 -5.50 20.21 -3.28
N GLY A 196 -5.89 21.06 -4.22
CA GLY A 196 -4.98 21.87 -5.01
C GLY A 196 -5.05 23.35 -4.65
N LYS A 197 -4.15 24.13 -5.24
CA LYS A 197 -4.00 25.57 -4.99
C LYS A 197 -4.49 26.42 -6.17
N ASN A 198 -5.02 25.81 -7.24
CA ASN A 198 -5.51 26.57 -8.37
C ASN A 198 -6.78 27.34 -7.99
N LYS A 199 -6.84 28.58 -8.47
CA LYS A 199 -7.98 29.46 -8.28
C LYS A 199 -9.08 29.10 -9.28
N GLU A 200 -10.32 29.43 -8.96
CA GLU A 200 -11.39 29.38 -9.94
C GLU A 200 -11.22 30.55 -10.93
N TYR A 201 -11.32 30.26 -12.22
CA TYR A 201 -11.19 31.25 -13.29
C TYR A 201 -12.54 31.46 -13.97
N VAL A 202 -12.84 32.71 -14.30
CA VAL A 202 -13.99 33.05 -15.14
C VAL A 202 -13.51 33.11 -16.59
N TYR A 203 -14.17 32.33 -17.43
CA TYR A 203 -13.85 32.23 -18.85
C TYR A 203 -14.92 32.90 -19.68
N LYS A 204 -14.53 33.45 -20.83
CA LYS A 204 -15.50 33.94 -21.80
C LYS A 204 -16.17 32.76 -22.48
N LYS A 205 -17.43 32.94 -22.84
CA LYS A 205 -18.15 31.94 -23.62
C LYS A 205 -17.63 31.91 -25.05
N SER A 206 -17.39 30.72 -25.59
CA SER A 206 -16.94 30.54 -26.98
C SER A 206 -17.66 29.36 -27.65
N ASP A 207 -17.53 29.25 -28.96
CA ASP A 207 -17.99 28.08 -29.70
C ASP A 207 -16.85 27.07 -29.89
N ALA A 208 -17.22 25.80 -29.93
CA ALA A 208 -16.33 24.67 -30.18
C ALA A 208 -16.95 23.75 -31.23
N VAL A 209 -16.11 23.11 -32.04
CA VAL A 209 -16.54 22.24 -33.14
C VAL A 209 -16.21 20.78 -32.78
N LEU A 210 -17.21 19.91 -32.88
CA LEU A 210 -17.08 18.46 -32.73
C LEU A 210 -16.70 17.82 -34.07
N PHE A 211 -15.55 17.16 -34.08
CA PHE A 211 -15.03 16.32 -35.15
C PHE A 211 -14.99 14.87 -34.67
N ASP A 212 -16.03 14.10 -35.01
CA ASP A 212 -16.17 12.71 -34.59
C ASP A 212 -16.08 12.57 -33.05
N ASN A 213 -14.94 12.12 -32.51
CA ASN A 213 -14.68 12.00 -31.07
C ASN A 213 -13.77 13.09 -30.47
N ARG A 214 -13.54 14.20 -31.20
CA ARG A 214 -12.65 15.30 -30.78
C ARG A 214 -13.38 16.63 -30.80
N VAL A 215 -13.13 17.50 -29.82
CA VAL A 215 -13.70 18.85 -29.79
C VAL A 215 -12.56 19.86 -29.91
N ILE A 216 -12.71 20.85 -30.79
CA ILE A 216 -11.70 21.90 -31.01
C ILE A 216 -12.33 23.27 -30.77
N ILE A 217 -11.64 24.10 -29.98
CA ILE A 217 -11.96 25.51 -29.77
C ILE A 217 -11.04 26.34 -30.65
N PHE A 218 -11.59 27.08 -31.61
CA PHE A 218 -10.81 27.93 -32.54
C PHE A 218 -10.70 29.39 -32.09
N ASP A 219 -11.44 29.81 -31.06
CA ASP A 219 -11.24 31.14 -30.46
C ASP A 219 -9.85 31.18 -29.80
N LYS A 220 -8.91 31.89 -30.43
CA LYS A 220 -7.50 31.92 -30.02
C LYS A 220 -7.31 32.41 -28.58
N LYS A 221 -8.09 33.40 -28.15
CA LYS A 221 -7.96 33.97 -26.80
C LYS A 221 -8.45 32.98 -25.76
N GLN A 222 -9.61 32.38 -25.99
CA GLN A 222 -10.23 31.42 -25.10
C GLN A 222 -9.44 30.10 -25.05
N ALA A 223 -8.94 29.64 -26.20
CA ALA A 223 -8.03 28.49 -26.30
C ALA A 223 -6.76 28.72 -25.46
N LYS A 224 -6.13 29.89 -25.60
CA LYS A 224 -4.96 30.28 -24.81
C LYS A 224 -5.28 30.33 -23.32
N ASP A 225 -6.34 31.02 -22.93
CA ASP A 225 -6.76 31.17 -21.53
C ASP A 225 -7.01 29.80 -20.86
N LEU A 226 -7.73 28.89 -21.52
CA LEU A 226 -8.02 27.56 -20.99
C LEU A 226 -6.75 26.71 -20.82
N PHE A 227 -5.81 26.82 -21.76
CA PHE A 227 -4.57 26.07 -21.70
C PHE A 227 -3.61 26.63 -20.65
N GLU A 228 -3.34 27.93 -20.65
CA GLU A 228 -2.33 28.53 -19.77
C GLU A 228 -2.76 28.56 -18.30
N LYS A 229 -4.06 28.72 -18.01
CA LYS A 229 -4.55 28.82 -16.63
C LYS A 229 -4.79 27.47 -15.97
N GLU A 230 -5.30 26.50 -16.73
CA GLU A 230 -5.77 25.23 -16.16
C GLU A 230 -5.39 23.99 -16.98
N PHE A 231 -4.56 24.17 -18.02
CA PHE A 231 -4.02 23.09 -18.83
C PHE A 231 -5.09 22.20 -19.47
N TYR A 232 -6.23 22.78 -19.87
CA TYR A 232 -7.22 22.06 -20.66
C TYR A 232 -6.63 21.64 -22.00
N GLY A 233 -6.92 20.41 -22.42
CA GLY A 233 -6.62 19.92 -23.76
C GLY A 233 -5.15 19.94 -24.16
N LYS A 234 -4.94 20.06 -25.46
CA LYS A 234 -3.65 20.17 -26.16
C LYS A 234 -3.77 21.21 -27.29
N PRO A 235 -2.89 22.21 -27.35
CA PRO A 235 -2.85 23.16 -28.47
C PRO A 235 -2.63 22.44 -29.80
N VAL A 236 -3.37 22.86 -30.84
CA VAL A 236 -3.28 22.35 -32.21
C VAL A 236 -3.42 23.50 -33.19
N ASN A 237 -2.34 23.84 -33.92
CA ASN A 237 -2.30 24.95 -34.87
C ASN A 237 -2.98 26.22 -34.30
N ASP A 238 -4.13 26.61 -34.85
CA ASP A 238 -4.91 27.79 -34.48
C ASP A 238 -5.96 27.58 -33.37
N GLY A 239 -5.95 26.44 -32.67
CA GLY A 239 -6.97 26.14 -31.66
C GLY A 239 -6.51 25.23 -30.53
N LEU A 240 -7.48 24.80 -29.71
CA LEU A 240 -7.28 23.89 -28.58
C LEU A 240 -8.12 22.63 -28.77
N GLN A 241 -7.45 21.47 -28.89
CA GLN A 241 -8.12 20.18 -28.90
C GLN A 241 -8.36 19.72 -27.47
N ILE A 242 -9.62 19.51 -27.10
CA ILE A 242 -10.04 19.00 -25.79
C ILE A 242 -10.68 17.62 -25.93
N SER A 243 -10.59 16.83 -24.87
CA SER A 243 -11.29 15.53 -24.77
C SER A 243 -12.80 15.70 -24.63
N LEU A 244 -13.57 14.66 -24.93
CA LEU A 244 -15.03 14.67 -24.70
C LEU A 244 -15.39 14.94 -23.23
N LEU A 245 -14.57 14.46 -22.28
CA LEU A 245 -14.75 14.70 -20.85
C LEU A 245 -14.57 16.19 -20.48
N GLU A 246 -13.51 16.82 -21.00
CA GLU A 246 -13.27 18.25 -20.81
C GLU A 246 -14.37 19.08 -21.50
N ALA A 247 -14.79 18.68 -22.69
CA ALA A 247 -15.87 19.33 -23.42
C ALA A 247 -17.19 19.27 -22.64
N LEU A 248 -17.54 18.11 -22.07
CA LEU A 248 -18.68 17.95 -21.17
C LEU A 248 -18.58 18.87 -19.95
N TYR A 249 -17.41 18.95 -19.33
CA TYR A 249 -17.19 19.80 -18.17
C TYR A 249 -17.36 21.29 -18.50
N LEU A 250 -16.72 21.75 -19.58
CA LEU A 250 -16.76 23.15 -20.02
C LEU A 250 -18.17 23.53 -20.51
N GLN A 251 -18.87 22.63 -21.19
CA GLN A 251 -20.27 22.83 -21.57
C GLN A 251 -21.17 22.88 -20.34
N ASP A 252 -20.97 22.00 -19.35
CA ASP A 252 -21.70 22.01 -18.08
C ASP A 252 -21.57 23.35 -17.34
N LYS A 253 -20.36 23.93 -17.35
CA LYS A 253 -20.04 25.26 -16.83
C LYS A 253 -20.47 26.43 -17.75
N ASN A 254 -21.12 26.15 -18.89
CA ASN A 254 -21.56 27.15 -19.88
C ASN A 254 -20.41 27.98 -20.48
N ILE A 255 -19.19 27.44 -20.50
CA ILE A 255 -17.99 28.08 -21.06
C ILE A 255 -17.90 27.87 -22.57
N ILE A 256 -18.43 26.75 -23.08
CA ILE A 256 -18.47 26.47 -24.52
C ILE A 256 -19.87 26.09 -25.00
N ASN A 257 -20.24 26.51 -26.21
CA ASN A 257 -21.27 25.84 -27.01
C ASN A 257 -20.59 24.89 -27.99
N ILE A 258 -21.16 23.72 -28.22
CA ILE A 258 -20.59 22.75 -29.16
C ILE A 258 -21.52 22.63 -30.37
N LYS A 259 -20.94 22.63 -31.56
CA LYS A 259 -21.61 22.40 -32.84
C LYS A 259 -20.87 21.37 -33.67
N THR A 260 -21.55 20.72 -34.61
CA THR A 260 -20.89 19.86 -35.62
C THR A 260 -20.27 20.72 -36.72
N VAL A 261 -19.55 20.08 -37.64
CA VAL A 261 -19.02 20.71 -38.86
C VAL A 261 -20.10 21.32 -39.76
N ASN A 262 -21.35 20.84 -39.66
CA ASN A 262 -22.51 21.36 -40.40
C ASN A 262 -23.33 22.36 -39.56
N ASP A 263 -22.70 23.03 -38.60
CA ASP A 263 -23.30 24.01 -37.68
C ASP A 263 -24.48 23.50 -36.81
N LYS A 264 -24.69 22.19 -36.73
CA LYS A 264 -25.73 21.62 -35.85
C LYS A 264 -25.28 21.69 -34.39
N LYS A 265 -26.04 22.41 -33.57
CA LYS A 265 -25.80 22.51 -32.12
C LYS A 265 -25.92 21.14 -31.43
N ILE A 266 -24.94 20.83 -30.58
CA ILE A 266 -24.90 19.63 -29.74
C ILE A 266 -25.31 20.00 -28.32
N SER A 267 -26.37 19.36 -27.82
CA SER A 267 -26.80 19.51 -26.43
C SER A 267 -25.88 18.75 -25.47
N LYS A 268 -25.93 19.12 -24.18
CA LYS A 268 -25.21 18.41 -23.11
C LYS A 268 -25.56 16.92 -23.05
N SER A 269 -26.85 16.60 -23.21
CA SER A 269 -27.33 15.21 -23.18
C SER A 269 -26.81 14.41 -24.38
N SER A 270 -26.81 15.00 -25.58
CA SER A 270 -26.26 14.36 -26.79
C SER A 270 -24.75 14.13 -26.67
N LEU A 271 -23.99 15.12 -26.19
CA LEU A 271 -22.54 14.95 -25.96
C LEU A 271 -22.26 13.87 -24.92
N LYS A 272 -23.06 13.81 -23.85
CA LYS A 272 -22.91 12.80 -22.80
C LYS A 272 -23.16 11.40 -23.35
N GLN A 273 -24.19 11.23 -24.19
CA GLN A 273 -24.46 9.95 -24.86
C GLN A 273 -23.32 9.54 -25.81
N MET A 274 -22.75 10.49 -26.56
CA MET A 274 -21.57 10.22 -27.41
C MET A 274 -20.38 9.76 -26.58
N ALA A 275 -20.08 10.45 -25.48
CA ALA A 275 -18.99 10.08 -24.59
C ALA A 275 -19.22 8.72 -23.90
N LEU A 276 -20.47 8.38 -23.51
CA LEU A 276 -20.82 7.08 -22.93
C LEU A 276 -20.66 5.91 -23.91
N LYS A 277 -20.83 6.16 -25.22
CA LYS A 277 -20.59 5.13 -26.25
C LYS A 277 -19.11 4.81 -26.39
N VAL A 278 -18.23 5.79 -26.17
CA VAL A 278 -16.77 5.61 -26.21
C VAL A 278 -16.25 5.02 -24.90
N GLN A 279 -16.84 5.41 -23.78
CA GLN A 279 -16.40 5.03 -22.44
C GLN A 279 -17.61 4.75 -21.54
N SER A 280 -17.86 3.47 -21.25
CA SER A 280 -19.06 3.01 -20.53
C SER A 280 -19.14 3.50 -19.08
N ASP A 281 -17.99 3.67 -18.42
CA ASP A 281 -17.85 4.11 -17.03
C ASP A 281 -17.69 5.64 -16.87
N LEU A 282 -17.98 6.41 -17.94
CA LEU A 282 -17.84 7.87 -17.97
C LEU A 282 -18.47 8.59 -16.76
N ASN A 283 -19.58 8.09 -16.22
CA ASN A 283 -20.28 8.75 -15.11
C ASN A 283 -19.39 8.88 -13.87
N ASP A 284 -18.71 7.80 -13.47
CA ASP A 284 -17.81 7.79 -12.31
C ASP A 284 -16.59 8.68 -12.56
N TYR A 285 -16.05 8.61 -13.78
CA TYR A 285 -14.87 9.38 -14.17
C TYR A 285 -15.17 10.87 -14.20
N PHE A 286 -16.33 11.24 -14.73
CA PHE A 286 -16.78 12.63 -14.78
C PHE A 286 -17.11 13.17 -13.39
N PHE A 287 -17.65 12.33 -12.50
CA PHE A 287 -17.86 12.69 -11.11
C PHE A 287 -16.54 12.99 -10.40
N VAL A 288 -15.52 12.13 -10.54
CA VAL A 288 -14.18 12.35 -9.99
C VAL A 288 -13.51 13.57 -10.62
N PHE A 289 -13.57 13.73 -11.95
CA PHE A 289 -13.00 14.88 -12.65
C PHE A 289 -13.57 16.20 -12.13
N LYS A 290 -14.90 16.30 -12.01
CA LYS A 290 -15.57 17.48 -11.43
C LYS A 290 -15.13 17.74 -10.00
N ASN A 291 -15.03 16.69 -9.19
CA ASN A 291 -14.66 16.79 -7.79
C ASN A 291 -13.22 17.29 -7.62
N LEU A 292 -12.26 16.75 -8.37
CA LEU A 292 -10.86 17.19 -8.38
C LEU A 292 -10.73 18.65 -8.84
N LYS A 293 -11.44 19.05 -9.90
CA LYS A 293 -11.46 20.44 -10.37
C LYS A 293 -12.05 21.39 -9.33
N LYS A 294 -13.16 21.02 -8.68
CA LYS A 294 -13.75 21.80 -7.56
C LYS A 294 -12.79 21.95 -6.38
N ARG A 295 -11.90 20.97 -6.17
CA ARG A 295 -10.87 20.99 -5.12
C ARG A 295 -9.60 21.76 -5.53
N GLY A 296 -9.61 22.46 -6.65
CA GLY A 296 -8.49 23.30 -7.10
C GLY A 296 -7.32 22.52 -7.71
N LEU A 297 -7.52 21.26 -8.10
CA LEU A 297 -6.48 20.49 -8.81
C LEU A 297 -6.56 20.72 -10.31
N ILE A 298 -5.40 20.76 -10.97
CA ILE A 298 -5.32 20.62 -12.43
C ILE A 298 -5.39 19.13 -12.75
N VAL A 299 -6.28 18.75 -13.66
CA VAL A 299 -6.56 17.35 -14.00
C VAL A 299 -6.33 17.17 -15.50
N LYS A 300 -5.42 16.27 -15.85
CA LYS A 300 -5.16 15.86 -17.25
C LYS A 300 -5.31 14.36 -17.40
N THR A 301 -5.39 13.89 -18.64
CA THR A 301 -5.39 12.44 -18.94
C THR A 301 -4.18 11.73 -18.32
N GLY A 302 -4.44 10.60 -17.66
CA GLY A 302 -3.45 9.68 -17.10
C GLY A 302 -3.04 8.56 -18.06
N PHE A 303 -3.51 8.57 -19.31
CA PHE A 303 -3.35 7.47 -20.27
C PHE A 303 -1.91 6.94 -20.39
N LYS A 304 -0.91 7.83 -20.42
CA LYS A 304 0.52 7.46 -20.49
C LYS A 304 1.02 6.65 -19.28
N PHE A 305 0.23 6.56 -18.22
CA PHE A 305 0.56 5.90 -16.97
C PHE A 305 -0.50 4.85 -16.59
N GLY A 306 -1.36 4.42 -17.52
CA GLY A 306 -2.38 3.41 -17.23
C GLY A 306 -3.43 3.83 -16.19
N THR A 307 -3.60 5.14 -15.95
CA THR A 307 -4.62 5.67 -15.03
C THR A 307 -5.56 6.61 -15.76
N HIS A 308 -6.69 6.95 -15.13
CA HIS A 308 -7.69 7.83 -15.73
C HIS A 308 -7.18 9.26 -15.77
N PHE A 309 -6.59 9.70 -14.66
CA PHE A 309 -6.06 11.04 -14.54
C PHE A 309 -4.65 11.07 -14.00
N ARG A 310 -3.95 12.13 -14.35
CA ARG A 310 -2.84 12.68 -13.58
C ARG A 310 -3.25 14.05 -13.05
N SER A 311 -2.92 14.31 -11.81
CA SER A 311 -3.40 15.49 -11.09
C SER A 311 -2.24 16.26 -10.44
N TYR A 312 -2.41 17.57 -10.36
CA TYR A 312 -1.39 18.51 -9.87
C TYR A 312 -1.99 19.45 -8.84
N THR A 313 -1.29 19.68 -7.72
CA THR A 313 -1.74 20.67 -6.72
C THR A 313 -1.34 22.09 -7.11
N LYS A 314 -0.34 22.23 -7.97
CA LYS A 314 0.20 23.49 -8.50
C LYS A 314 0.30 23.44 -10.02
N ASN A 315 0.90 24.47 -10.60
CA ASN A 315 1.17 24.58 -12.02
C ASN A 315 2.04 23.40 -12.51
N PRO A 316 1.58 22.60 -13.50
CA PRO A 316 2.33 21.54 -14.15
C PRO A 316 3.70 21.92 -14.74
N ASP A 317 3.90 23.20 -15.08
CA ASP A 317 5.19 23.68 -15.60
C ASP A 317 6.21 23.92 -14.49
N GLU A 318 5.75 24.04 -13.24
CA GLU A 318 6.59 24.24 -12.05
C GLU A 318 6.80 22.94 -11.26
N THR A 319 5.91 21.95 -11.41
CA THR A 319 5.98 20.66 -10.70
C THR A 319 5.60 19.48 -11.58
N HIS A 320 6.29 18.35 -11.39
CA HIS A 320 5.83 17.08 -11.96
C HIS A 320 4.50 16.64 -11.32
N ALA A 321 3.67 15.91 -12.08
CA ALA A 321 2.39 15.40 -11.56
C ALA A 321 2.61 14.64 -10.26
N GLU A 322 1.90 15.04 -9.20
CA GLU A 322 2.05 14.48 -7.86
C GLU A 322 1.25 13.17 -7.75
N PHE A 323 0.08 13.12 -8.41
CA PHE A 323 -0.86 12.03 -8.27
C PHE A 323 -1.23 11.40 -9.61
N LEU A 324 -1.26 10.07 -9.64
CA LEU A 324 -1.97 9.29 -10.65
C LEU A 324 -3.29 8.81 -10.04
N VAL A 325 -4.41 9.26 -10.58
CA VAL A 325 -5.74 8.94 -10.06
C VAL A 325 -6.41 7.90 -10.95
N HIS A 326 -6.76 6.77 -10.36
CA HIS A 326 -7.51 5.70 -11.00
C HIS A 326 -8.86 5.55 -10.31
N VAL A 327 -9.94 5.56 -11.08
CA VAL A 327 -11.33 5.61 -10.60
C VAL A 327 -11.85 4.19 -10.51
N LEU A 328 -12.36 3.81 -9.34
CA LEU A 328 -12.90 2.48 -9.09
C LEU A 328 -14.35 2.63 -8.62
N PRO A 329 -15.34 2.01 -9.29
CA PRO A 329 -16.71 2.01 -8.80
C PRO A 329 -16.82 1.27 -7.48
N LYS A 330 -17.87 1.55 -6.70
CA LYS A 330 -18.08 1.01 -5.35
C LYS A 330 -17.93 -0.52 -5.27
N ASP A 331 -18.43 -1.22 -6.28
CA ASP A 331 -18.48 -2.68 -6.39
C ASP A 331 -17.26 -3.28 -7.12
N PHE A 332 -16.23 -2.47 -7.40
CA PHE A 332 -15.02 -2.92 -8.06
C PHE A 332 -14.34 -4.05 -7.26
N LYS A 333 -14.09 -5.15 -7.97
CA LYS A 333 -13.32 -6.28 -7.50
C LYS A 333 -12.28 -6.66 -8.54
N SER A 334 -11.12 -7.08 -8.06
CA SER A 334 -9.99 -7.50 -8.87
C SER A 334 -9.10 -8.42 -8.01
N ILE A 335 -7.97 -8.89 -8.53
CA ILE A 335 -6.93 -9.59 -7.76
C ILE A 335 -5.86 -8.60 -7.30
N TRP A 336 -5.21 -8.87 -6.17
CA TRP A 336 -4.16 -7.99 -5.62
C TRP A 336 -2.97 -7.77 -6.57
N SER A 337 -2.67 -8.71 -7.46
CA SER A 337 -1.60 -8.57 -8.45
C SER A 337 -1.88 -7.45 -9.48
N GLU A 338 -3.13 -7.23 -9.87
CA GLU A 338 -3.53 -6.11 -10.74
C GLU A 338 -3.37 -4.76 -10.01
N MET A 339 -3.79 -4.71 -8.74
CA MET A 339 -3.61 -3.51 -7.92
C MET A 339 -2.13 -3.20 -7.70
N SER A 340 -1.32 -4.22 -7.41
CA SER A 340 0.14 -4.10 -7.26
C SER A 340 0.81 -3.61 -8.53
N ARG A 341 0.32 -3.99 -9.72
CA ARG A 341 0.81 -3.48 -11.01
C ARG A 341 0.60 -1.97 -11.13
N ALA A 342 -0.58 -1.47 -10.76
CA ALA A 342 -0.88 -0.04 -10.78
C ALA A 342 0.02 0.74 -9.81
N VAL A 343 0.21 0.22 -8.58
CA VAL A 343 1.11 0.85 -7.59
C VAL A 343 2.56 0.85 -8.08
N ARG A 344 3.04 -0.26 -8.65
CA ARG A 344 4.40 -0.38 -9.21
C ARG A 344 4.62 0.59 -10.37
N LEU A 345 3.64 0.73 -11.26
CA LEU A 345 3.70 1.67 -12.38
C LEU A 345 3.84 3.11 -11.89
N ALA A 346 3.01 3.53 -10.91
CA ALA A 346 3.11 4.86 -10.31
C ALA A 346 4.47 5.10 -9.64
N HIS A 347 4.95 4.12 -8.88
CA HIS A 347 6.26 4.19 -8.23
C HIS A 347 7.41 4.35 -9.23
N SER A 348 7.35 3.67 -10.39
CA SER A 348 8.40 3.74 -11.42
C SER A 348 8.57 5.14 -12.04
N VAL A 349 7.53 5.97 -11.98
CA VAL A 349 7.54 7.35 -12.50
C VAL A 349 7.55 8.40 -11.38
N ASN A 350 7.90 7.98 -10.16
CA ASN A 350 7.95 8.79 -8.94
C ASN A 350 6.65 9.57 -8.69
N LYS A 351 5.51 8.87 -8.71
CA LYS A 351 4.18 9.43 -8.45
C LYS A 351 3.44 8.61 -7.40
N GLU A 352 2.55 9.27 -6.67
CA GLU A 352 1.64 8.61 -5.76
C GLU A 352 0.41 8.10 -6.54
N ILE A 353 0.06 6.83 -6.37
CA ILE A 353 -1.20 6.30 -6.92
C ILE A 353 -2.33 6.59 -5.92
N ILE A 354 -3.44 7.08 -6.45
CA ILE A 354 -4.68 7.34 -5.72
C ILE A 354 -5.80 6.55 -6.40
N PHE A 355 -6.40 5.62 -5.66
CA PHE A 355 -7.64 4.98 -6.07
C PHE A 355 -8.82 5.83 -5.58
N ALA A 356 -9.54 6.44 -6.52
CA ALA A 356 -10.74 7.22 -6.24
C ALA A 356 -11.95 6.27 -6.27
N LYS A 357 -12.34 5.76 -5.10
CA LYS A 357 -13.54 4.94 -4.96
C LYS A 357 -14.77 5.82 -5.06
N THR A 358 -15.61 5.61 -6.06
CA THR A 358 -16.87 6.34 -6.20
C THR A 358 -18.01 5.63 -5.45
N SER A 359 -18.87 6.42 -4.84
CA SER A 359 -20.17 6.02 -4.31
C SER A 359 -21.20 7.05 -4.76
N LYS A 360 -22.50 6.80 -4.53
CA LYS A 360 -23.61 7.62 -5.06
C LYS A 360 -23.33 9.14 -5.02
N ASN A 361 -22.81 9.65 -3.90
CA ASN A 361 -22.55 11.08 -3.70
C ASN A 361 -21.17 11.40 -3.09
N THR A 362 -20.30 10.41 -2.89
CA THR A 362 -19.03 10.58 -2.18
C THR A 362 -17.88 9.92 -2.94
N ILE A 363 -16.67 10.44 -2.72
CA ILE A 363 -15.44 9.89 -3.27
C ILE A 363 -14.47 9.70 -2.12
N ASP A 364 -14.00 8.47 -1.93
CA ASP A 364 -12.89 8.17 -1.05
C ASP A 364 -11.62 8.10 -1.89
N TYR A 365 -10.67 8.99 -1.63
CA TYR A 365 -9.35 8.96 -2.28
C TYR A 365 -8.40 8.12 -1.42
N ILE A 366 -8.07 6.93 -1.92
CA ILE A 366 -7.24 5.96 -1.19
C ILE A 366 -5.84 6.00 -1.80
N LYS A 367 -4.87 6.47 -1.02
CA LYS A 367 -3.46 6.51 -1.40
C LYS A 367 -2.82 5.15 -1.09
N PHE A 368 -2.01 4.67 -2.04
CA PHE A 368 -1.07 3.57 -1.83
C PHE A 368 0.36 4.07 -2.08
N GLY A 369 1.24 3.89 -1.11
CA GLY A 369 2.66 4.21 -1.24
C GLY A 369 3.51 2.96 -1.00
N ARG A 370 4.41 2.61 -1.93
CA ARG A 370 5.38 1.54 -1.68
C ARG A 370 6.29 1.95 -0.52
N LEU A 371 6.46 1.08 0.47
CA LEU A 371 7.38 1.30 1.58
C LEU A 371 8.41 0.15 1.67
N ARG A 372 9.51 0.43 2.36
CA ARG A 372 10.48 -0.57 2.80
C ARG A 372 10.46 -0.52 4.34
N PRO A 373 9.88 -1.54 5.02
CA PRO A 373 9.73 -1.52 6.47
C PRO A 373 11.05 -1.41 7.21
#